data_AF-A0AAD2G8C0-F1
#
_entry.id   AF-A0AAD2G8C0-F1
#
_cell.length_a   1.000
_cell.length_b   1.000
_cell.length_c   1.000
_cell.angle_alpha   90.00
_cell.angle_beta   90.00
_cell.angle_gamma   90.00
#
_symmetry.space_group_name_H-M   'P 1'
#
loop_
_entity.id
_entity.type
_entity.pdbx_description
1 polymer ?
#
loop_
_entity_poly.entity_id
_entity_poly.type
_entity_poly.pdbx_seq_one_letter_code
_entity_poly.pdbx_strand_id
1 'polypeptide(L)'
;MTDTPINGIFVTDGVRVTAGGYLDFQQYFKSDHRGLWIDIDLEATLGAPPVTFPSFQPRRLTLADGRSVDRYIKAAEAGYRHFRLPQRLTQLAEDISVQDAYLTANQQDRFNTIHRQAYEIRQKAERNCRKLSM
;
A
#
# COMPACT_ATOMS: atom_id res chain seq x y z
N MET A 1 -1.20 50.07 -12.44
CA MET A 1 -0.57 48.92 -11.75
C MET A 1 0.89 48.95 -12.10
N THR A 2 1.78 48.90 -11.11
CA THR A 2 3.22 48.82 -11.36
C THR A 2 3.52 47.44 -11.94
N ASP A 3 4.22 47.38 -13.08
CA ASP A 3 4.64 46.16 -13.79
C ASP A 3 5.74 45.38 -13.02
N THR A 4 5.69 45.42 -11.69
CA THR A 4 6.68 44.78 -10.83
C THR A 4 6.38 43.29 -10.75
N PRO A 5 7.28 42.41 -11.21
CA PRO A 5 7.11 40.97 -11.03
C PRO A 5 7.10 40.62 -9.54
N ILE A 6 6.07 39.89 -9.10
CA ILE A 6 5.92 39.46 -7.69
C ILE A 6 6.14 37.95 -7.49
N ASN A 7 6.28 37.19 -8.58
CA ASN A 7 6.53 35.76 -8.55
C ASN A 7 8.01 35.48 -8.87
N GLY A 8 8.62 34.48 -8.24
CA GLY A 8 10.00 34.07 -8.54
C GLY A 8 10.24 32.60 -8.21
N ILE A 9 11.19 32.00 -8.91
CA ILE A 9 11.73 30.67 -8.60
C ILE A 9 13.17 30.88 -8.12
N PHE A 10 13.47 30.40 -6.91
CA PHE A 10 14.79 30.49 -6.31
C PHE A 10 15.38 29.09 -6.19
N VAL A 11 16.64 28.94 -6.58
CA VAL A 11 17.34 27.65 -6.57
C VAL A 11 18.59 27.72 -5.71
N THR A 12 19.04 26.57 -5.19
CA THR A 12 20.32 26.45 -4.49
C THR A 12 21.48 26.31 -5.47
N ASP A 13 22.71 26.56 -5.02
CA ASP A 13 23.92 26.55 -5.86
C ASP A 13 24.13 25.22 -6.63
N GLY A 14 23.67 24.10 -6.07
CA GLY A 14 23.75 22.78 -6.70
C GLY A 14 22.77 22.54 -7.85
N VAL A 15 21.84 23.45 -8.12
CA VAL A 15 20.81 23.29 -9.16
C VAL A 15 21.15 24.13 -10.38
N ARG A 16 21.48 23.48 -11.48
CA ARG A 16 21.76 24.15 -12.74
C ARG A 16 20.48 24.36 -13.55
N VAL A 17 20.05 25.62 -13.65
CA VAL A 17 18.97 26.05 -14.55
C VAL A 17 19.51 26.18 -15.97
N THR A 18 18.91 25.48 -16.94
CA THR A 18 19.32 25.50 -18.35
C THR A 18 18.50 26.48 -19.18
N ALA A 19 17.23 26.67 -18.83
CA ALA A 19 16.34 27.66 -19.42
C ALA A 19 15.25 28.06 -18.41
N GLY A 20 14.52 29.13 -18.70
CA GLY A 20 13.38 29.53 -17.92
C GLY A 20 12.65 30.72 -18.52
N GLY A 21 11.45 30.99 -18.03
CA GLY A 21 10.65 32.09 -18.53
C GLY A 21 9.27 32.18 -17.92
N TYR A 22 8.43 32.93 -18.63
CA TYR A 22 7.03 33.15 -18.29
C TYR A 22 6.17 32.44 -19.33
N LEU A 23 5.09 31.82 -18.84
CA LEU A 23 3.98 31.39 -19.68
C LEU A 23 3.07 32.58 -19.95
N ASP A 24 2.29 32.48 -21.02
CA ASP A 24 1.25 33.46 -21.31
C ASP A 24 0.13 33.39 -20.26
N PHE A 25 -0.60 34.49 -20.09
CA PHE A 25 -1.76 34.50 -19.22
C PHE A 25 -2.78 33.45 -19.68
N GLN A 26 -3.27 32.68 -18.72
CA GLN A 26 -4.29 31.66 -18.95
C GLN A 26 -3.90 30.54 -19.92
N GLN A 27 -2.60 30.36 -20.23
CA GLN A 27 -2.14 29.36 -21.20
C GLN A 27 -2.53 27.92 -20.83
N TYR A 28 -2.46 27.57 -19.53
CA TYR A 28 -2.82 26.22 -19.03
C TYR A 28 -3.88 26.23 -17.92
N PHE A 29 -4.02 27.34 -17.18
CA PHE A 29 -4.95 27.46 -16.06
C PHE A 29 -5.55 28.86 -16.03
N LYS A 30 -6.84 28.99 -15.69
CA LYS A 30 -7.46 30.31 -15.48
C LYS A 30 -6.85 30.97 -14.24
N SER A 31 -5.95 31.91 -14.46
CA SER A 31 -5.29 32.71 -13.41
C SER A 31 -4.98 34.10 -13.94
N ASP A 32 -4.95 35.06 -13.02
CA ASP A 32 -4.44 36.42 -13.16
C ASP A 32 -2.92 36.53 -12.91
N HIS A 33 -2.24 35.40 -12.65
CA HIS A 33 -0.78 35.29 -12.62
C HIS A 33 -0.27 34.61 -13.91
N ARG A 34 0.93 35.00 -14.35
CA ARG A 34 1.69 34.21 -15.34
C ARG A 34 2.38 33.06 -14.65
N GLY A 35 2.29 31.86 -15.24
CA GLY A 35 3.09 30.72 -14.79
C GLY A 35 4.57 30.99 -15.04
N LEU A 36 5.42 30.59 -14.09
CA LEU A 36 6.88 30.57 -14.28
C LEU A 36 7.32 29.15 -14.58
N TRP A 37 8.34 28.99 -15.41
CA TRP A 37 8.95 27.69 -15.68
C TRP A 37 10.47 27.81 -15.70
N ILE A 38 11.13 26.72 -15.34
CA ILE A 38 12.57 26.53 -15.49
C ILE A 38 12.80 25.11 -16.02
N ASP A 39 13.82 24.96 -16.85
CA ASP A 39 14.36 23.66 -17.21
C ASP A 39 15.58 23.37 -16.32
N ILE A 40 15.61 22.18 -15.74
CA ILE A 40 16.70 21.66 -14.92
C ILE A 40 16.99 20.23 -15.32
N ASP A 41 18.24 19.80 -15.14
CA ASP A 41 18.60 18.38 -15.24
C ASP A 41 18.15 17.68 -13.96
N LEU A 42 17.13 16.82 -14.07
CA LEU A 42 16.55 16.12 -12.93
C LEU A 42 17.53 15.13 -12.28
N GLU A 43 18.38 14.46 -13.06
CA GLU A 43 19.31 13.47 -12.51
C GLU A 43 20.46 14.16 -11.76
N ALA A 44 21.00 15.23 -12.35
CA ALA A 44 22.00 16.06 -11.68
C ALA A 44 21.43 16.76 -10.43
N THR A 45 20.15 17.14 -10.47
CA THR A 45 19.51 17.92 -9.37
C THR A 45 18.98 17.04 -8.24
N LEU A 46 18.33 15.92 -8.56
CA LEU A 46 17.63 15.06 -7.59
C LEU A 46 18.39 13.76 -7.27
N GLY A 47 19.50 13.49 -7.97
CA GLY A 47 20.17 12.20 -7.95
C GLY A 47 19.49 11.16 -8.84
N ALA A 48 20.08 9.95 -8.87
CA ALA A 48 19.81 8.77 -9.70
C ALA A 48 18.38 8.61 -10.28
N PRO A 49 18.22 7.96 -11.46
CA PRO A 49 16.93 7.77 -12.11
C PRO A 49 15.87 7.23 -11.15
N PRO A 50 14.60 7.63 -11.32
CA PRO A 50 13.53 7.22 -10.43
C PRO A 50 13.57 5.71 -10.24
N VAL A 51 13.60 5.29 -8.98
CA VAL A 51 13.50 3.88 -8.58
C VAL A 51 12.40 3.27 -9.45
N THR A 52 12.70 2.20 -10.17
CA THR A 52 11.69 1.46 -10.93
C THR A 52 10.58 1.13 -9.94
N PHE A 53 9.44 1.81 -10.04
CA PHE A 53 8.32 1.52 -9.16
C PHE A 53 7.98 0.06 -9.40
N PRO A 54 8.03 -0.80 -8.37
CA PRO A 54 7.66 -2.19 -8.54
C PRO A 54 6.27 -2.22 -9.15
N SER A 55 6.07 -3.09 -10.15
CA SER A 55 4.75 -3.22 -10.77
C SER A 55 3.75 -3.52 -9.67
N PHE A 56 2.82 -2.59 -9.45
CA PHE A 56 1.78 -2.79 -8.45
C PHE A 56 0.91 -3.95 -8.93
N GLN A 57 1.02 -5.10 -8.27
CA GLN A 57 0.13 -6.22 -8.53
C GLN A 57 -1.20 -5.94 -7.80
N PRO A 58 -2.30 -5.69 -8.52
CA PRO A 58 -3.55 -5.34 -7.88
C PRO A 58 -4.03 -6.52 -7.01
N ARG A 59 -4.58 -6.21 -5.84
CA ARG A 59 -5.12 -7.25 -4.96
C ARG A 59 -6.30 -7.94 -5.63
N ARG A 60 -6.33 -9.27 -5.51
CA ARG A 60 -7.44 -10.09 -6.05
C ARG A 60 -8.70 -9.86 -5.24
N LEU A 61 -8.56 -9.76 -3.91
CA LEU A 61 -9.65 -9.36 -3.02
C LEU A 61 -9.85 -7.84 -3.08
N THR A 62 -11.07 -7.44 -3.43
CA THR A 62 -11.51 -6.04 -3.40
C THR A 62 -12.91 -5.96 -2.80
N LEU A 63 -13.18 -4.89 -2.05
CA LEU A 63 -14.50 -4.63 -1.46
C LEU A 63 -15.50 -4.09 -2.50
N ALA A 64 -15.03 -3.63 -3.66
CA ALA A 64 -15.89 -3.14 -4.74
C ALA A 64 -16.65 -4.27 -5.46
N ASP A 65 -16.20 -5.52 -5.34
CA ASP A 65 -16.85 -6.70 -5.94
C ASP A 65 -17.31 -7.67 -4.86
N GLY A 66 -18.62 -7.65 -4.56
CA GLY A 66 -19.22 -8.56 -3.59
C GLY A 66 -18.98 -10.05 -3.89
N ARG A 67 -18.87 -10.44 -5.18
CA ARG A 67 -18.59 -11.84 -5.54
C ARG A 67 -17.18 -12.26 -5.18
N SER A 68 -16.23 -11.32 -5.21
CA SER A 68 -14.87 -11.57 -4.73
C SER A 68 -14.85 -11.77 -3.22
N VAL A 69 -15.59 -10.93 -2.49
CA VAL A 69 -15.73 -11.02 -1.03
C VAL A 69 -16.37 -12.35 -0.62
N ASP A 70 -17.50 -12.72 -1.24
CA ASP A 70 -18.20 -13.97 -0.93
C ASP A 70 -17.34 -15.21 -1.18
N ARG A 71 -16.60 -15.23 -2.31
CA ARG A 71 -15.68 -16.34 -2.62
C ARG A 71 -14.54 -16.43 -1.62
N TYR A 72 -14.00 -15.29 -1.20
CA TYR A 72 -12.97 -15.23 -0.16
C TYR A 72 -13.49 -15.80 1.16
N ILE A 73 -14.63 -15.31 1.64
CA ILE A 73 -15.23 -15.75 2.91
C ILE A 73 -15.50 -17.24 2.89
N LYS A 74 -16.18 -17.75 1.85
CA LYS A 74 -16.47 -19.18 1.70
C LYS A 74 -15.20 -20.03 1.74
N ALA A 75 -14.14 -19.62 1.03
CA ALA A 75 -12.88 -20.34 1.01
C ALA A 75 -12.14 -20.29 2.37
N ALA A 76 -12.13 -19.13 3.03
CA ALA A 76 -11.51 -18.96 4.33
C ALA A 76 -12.23 -19.79 5.40
N GLU A 77 -13.56 -19.74 5.45
CA GLU A 77 -14.38 -20.53 6.36
C GLU A 77 -14.22 -22.04 6.14
N ALA A 78 -14.15 -22.48 4.89
CA ALA A 78 -13.90 -23.88 4.57
C ALA A 78 -12.55 -24.34 5.11
N GLY A 79 -11.50 -23.51 4.94
CA GLY A 79 -10.18 -23.76 5.52
C GLY A 79 -10.20 -23.81 7.05
N TYR A 80 -10.84 -22.83 7.69
CA TYR A 80 -10.95 -22.79 9.15
C TYR A 80 -11.69 -23.99 9.72
N ARG A 81 -12.76 -24.43 9.05
CA ARG A 81 -13.50 -25.65 9.40
C ARG A 81 -12.65 -26.90 9.22
N HIS A 82 -11.93 -27.01 8.09
CA HIS A 82 -11.08 -28.17 7.80
C HIS A 82 -10.00 -28.36 8.87
N PHE A 83 -9.32 -27.28 9.30
CA PHE A 83 -8.28 -27.33 10.31
C PHE A 83 -8.77 -27.14 11.76
N ARG A 84 -10.09 -27.00 11.95
CA ARG A 84 -10.75 -26.78 13.25
C ARG A 84 -10.09 -25.64 14.05
N LEU A 85 -9.72 -24.55 13.36
CA LEU A 85 -8.96 -23.46 13.99
C LEU A 85 -9.72 -22.80 15.14
N PRO A 86 -11.04 -22.50 15.04
CA PRO A 86 -11.78 -21.91 16.15
C PRO A 86 -11.77 -22.78 17.41
N GLN A 87 -11.98 -24.09 17.25
CA GLN A 87 -11.99 -25.04 18.37
C GLN A 87 -10.61 -25.13 19.02
N ARG A 88 -9.54 -25.25 18.23
CA ARG A 88 -8.17 -25.33 18.73
C ARG A 88 -7.73 -24.05 19.43
N LEU A 89 -8.17 -22.90 18.94
CA LEU A 89 -7.89 -21.61 19.57
C LEU A 89 -8.66 -21.45 20.89
N THR A 90 -9.92 -21.87 20.93
CA THR A 90 -10.75 -21.87 22.15
C THR A 90 -10.12 -22.76 23.23
N GLN A 91 -9.77 -24.00 22.87
CA GLN A 91 -9.10 -24.93 23.78
C GLN A 91 -7.77 -24.38 24.28
N LEU A 92 -6.97 -23.75 23.41
CA LEU A 92 -5.73 -23.12 23.82
C LEU A 92 -5.97 -21.96 24.80
N ALA A 93 -7.01 -21.15 24.58
CA ALA A 93 -7.35 -20.05 25.48
C ALA A 93 -7.81 -20.56 26.87
N GLU A 94 -8.59 -21.65 26.90
CA GLU A 94 -8.97 -22.35 28.13
C GLU A 94 -7.75 -22.92 28.87
N ASP A 95 -6.82 -23.54 28.14
CA ASP A 95 -5.58 -24.09 28.73
C ASP A 95 -4.72 -22.99 29.38
N ILE A 96 -4.72 -21.77 28.83
CA ILE A 96 -3.94 -20.62 29.32
C ILE A 96 -4.61 -19.96 30.53
N SER A 97 -5.95 -19.87 30.54
CA SER A 97 -6.69 -19.19 31.62
C SER A 97 -6.54 -19.92 32.97
N VAL A 98 -6.17 -21.20 32.95
CA VAL A 98 -5.88 -22.02 34.13
C VAL A 98 -4.48 -21.75 34.72
N GLN A 99 -3.59 -21.03 34.01
CA GLN A 99 -2.17 -20.88 34.34
C GLN A 99 -1.70 -19.43 34.58
N ASP A 100 -2.55 -18.56 35.13
CA ASP A 100 -2.21 -17.16 35.46
C ASP A 100 -1.51 -16.39 34.30
N ALA A 101 -1.98 -16.60 33.07
CA ALA A 101 -1.65 -15.84 31.86
C ALA A 101 -0.20 -15.97 31.31
N TYR A 102 0.64 -16.86 31.83
CA TYR A 102 1.95 -17.15 31.22
C TYR A 102 1.87 -18.31 30.22
N LEU A 103 2.32 -18.07 28.98
CA LEU A 103 2.42 -19.10 27.95
C LEU A 103 3.63 -20.01 28.20
N THR A 104 3.38 -21.31 28.34
CA THR A 104 4.42 -22.33 28.20
C THR A 104 4.93 -22.38 26.76
N ALA A 105 6.16 -22.90 26.55
CA ALA A 105 6.73 -23.08 25.21
C ALA A 105 5.80 -23.91 24.29
N ASN A 106 5.17 -24.95 24.83
CA ASN A 106 4.22 -25.77 24.08
C ASN A 106 2.97 -24.99 23.64
N GLN A 107 2.39 -24.17 24.53
CA GLN A 107 1.24 -23.33 24.19
C GLN A 107 1.62 -22.26 23.15
N GLN A 108 2.82 -21.70 23.24
CA GLN A 108 3.35 -20.77 22.24
C GLN A 108 3.50 -21.43 20.87
N ASP A 109 4.03 -22.65 20.81
CA ASP A 109 4.15 -23.41 19.56
C ASP A 109 2.77 -23.77 18.96
N ARG A 110 1.82 -24.14 19.81
CA ARG A 110 0.42 -24.37 19.40
C ARG A 110 -0.19 -23.10 18.82
N PHE A 111 0.00 -21.95 19.47
CA PHE A 111 -0.48 -20.65 18.99
C PHE A 111 0.13 -20.31 17.63
N ASN A 112 1.45 -20.37 17.51
CA ASN A 112 2.18 -20.07 16.28
C ASN A 112 1.74 -20.98 15.13
N THR A 113 1.48 -22.25 15.42
CA THR A 113 0.94 -23.20 14.43
C THR A 113 -0.46 -22.79 13.95
N ILE A 114 -1.38 -22.48 14.87
CA ILE A 114 -2.73 -22.01 14.54
C ILE A 114 -2.66 -20.72 13.72
N HIS A 115 -1.81 -19.78 14.14
CA HIS A 115 -1.64 -18.50 13.48
C HIS A 115 -1.12 -18.64 12.04
N ARG A 116 -0.06 -19.45 11.85
CA ARG A 116 0.49 -19.73 10.52
C ARG A 116 -0.55 -20.37 9.60
N GLN A 117 -1.29 -21.35 10.10
CA GLN A 117 -2.36 -21.99 9.32
C GLN A 117 -3.46 -20.99 8.94
N ALA A 118 -3.89 -20.12 9.86
CA ALA A 118 -4.87 -19.08 9.56
C ALA A 118 -4.36 -18.11 8.48
N TYR A 119 -3.09 -17.72 8.54
CA TYR A 119 -2.45 -16.88 7.53
C TYR A 119 -2.44 -17.55 6.15
N GLU A 120 -1.99 -18.79 6.06
CA GLU A 120 -1.94 -19.56 4.81
C GLU A 120 -3.32 -19.74 4.17
N ILE A 121 -4.34 -20.02 4.99
CA ILE A 121 -5.74 -20.14 4.54
C ILE A 121 -6.21 -18.83 3.91
N ARG A 122 -5.98 -17.69 4.58
CA ARG A 122 -6.37 -16.37 4.04
C ARG A 122 -5.62 -16.02 2.76
N GLN A 123 -4.33 -16.31 2.70
CA GLN A 123 -3.52 -16.06 1.51
C GLN A 123 -3.99 -16.92 0.32
N LYS A 124 -4.35 -18.18 0.56
CA LYS A 124 -4.93 -19.07 -0.47
C LYS A 124 -6.32 -18.61 -0.88
N ALA A 125 -7.15 -18.16 0.05
CA ALA A 125 -8.47 -17.61 -0.24
C ALA A 125 -8.37 -16.37 -1.13
N GLU A 126 -7.47 -15.43 -0.83
CA GLU A 126 -7.24 -14.23 -1.64
C GLU A 126 -6.71 -14.57 -3.05
N ARG A 127 -5.78 -15.52 -3.17
CA ARG A 127 -5.28 -15.95 -4.48
C ARG A 127 -6.36 -16.53 -5.41
N ASN A 128 -7.42 -17.10 -4.83
CA ASN A 128 -8.47 -17.81 -5.57
C ASN A 128 -9.81 -17.05 -5.64
N CYS A 129 -9.97 -15.92 -4.94
CA CYS A 129 -11.25 -15.23 -4.86
C CYS A 129 -11.65 -14.53 -6.18
N ARG A 130 -10.68 -14.21 -7.04
CA ARG A 130 -10.89 -13.56 -8.33
C ARG A 130 -9.72 -13.83 -9.27
N LYS A 131 -9.99 -13.94 -10.57
CA LYS A 131 -8.97 -13.91 -11.63
C LYS A 131 -8.84 -12.48 -12.13
N LEU A 132 -7.61 -12.00 -12.25
CA LEU A 132 -7.30 -10.73 -12.89
C LEU A 132 -6.96 -11.07 -14.35
N SER A 133 -7.64 -10.46 -15.32
CA SER A 133 -7.07 -10.38 -16.67
C SER A 133 -6.10 -9.21 -16.66
N MET A 134 -4.83 -9.49 -16.96
CA MET A 134 -3.89 -8.46 -17.40
C MET A 134 -4.12 -8.19 -18.87
#